data_AF-A0A1F7HJQ0-F1
#
_entry.id   AF-A0A1F7HJQ0-F1
#
_cell.length_a   1.000
_cell.length_b   1.000
_cell.length_c   1.000
_cell.angle_alpha   90.00
_cell.angle_beta   90.00
_cell.angle_gamma   90.00
#
_symmetry.space_group_name_H-M   'P 1'
#
loop_
_entity.id
_entity.type
_entity.pdbx_description
1 polymer ?
#
loop_
_entity_poly.entity_id
_entity_poly.type
_entity_poly.pdbx_seq_one_letter_code
_entity_poly.pdbx_strand_id
1 'polypeptide(L)'
;MTWLIYALVTAFLYAVFDVFVRLSSDKISPITGAVWMNTVAALTVSIFFIYNYIIGTKLLEVKQHGWLFATLAGISVGLLSMTFIRVFAEGANVALGITVVRAGGIVIATLIGVLILKEDITLRTAFGILLSVVGVYMVIAGRL
;
A
#
# COMPACT_ATOMS: atom_id res chain seq x y z
N MET A 1 -17.12 -2.71 13.88
CA MET A 1 -15.93 -3.22 14.60
C MET A 1 -15.13 -4.24 13.79
N THR A 2 -15.74 -5.04 12.91
CA THR A 2 -15.06 -6.05 12.08
C THR A 2 -13.99 -5.47 11.14
N TRP A 3 -14.20 -4.27 10.58
CA TRP A 3 -13.21 -3.62 9.69
C TRP A 3 -11.88 -3.32 10.40
N LEU A 4 -11.90 -3.06 11.71
CA LEU A 4 -10.70 -2.75 12.48
C LEU A 4 -9.78 -3.97 12.59
N ILE A 5 -10.37 -5.16 12.73
CA ILE A 5 -9.61 -6.42 12.77
C ILE A 5 -8.89 -6.62 11.43
N TYR A 6 -9.60 -6.43 10.30
CA TYR A 6 -8.98 -6.50 8.98
C TYR A 6 -7.87 -5.45 8.82
N ALA A 7 -8.09 -4.22 9.28
CA ALA A 7 -7.08 -3.17 9.24
C ALA A 7 -5.81 -3.52 10.04
N LEU A 8 -5.97 -4.09 11.24
CA LEU A 8 -4.84 -4.51 12.07
C LEU A 8 -4.07 -5.69 11.45
N VAL A 9 -4.78 -6.68 10.91
CA VAL A 9 -4.16 -7.79 10.19
C VAL A 9 -3.42 -7.29 8.96
N THR A 10 -4.02 -6.38 8.18
CA THR A 10 -3.37 -5.75 7.03
C THR A 10 -2.13 -4.97 7.44
N ALA A 11 -2.17 -4.21 8.53
CA ALA A 11 -1.00 -3.48 9.05
C ALA A 11 0.15 -4.43 9.42
N PHE A 12 -0.16 -5.56 10.08
CA PHE A 12 0.83 -6.59 10.38
C PHE A 12 1.44 -7.20 9.11
N LEU A 13 0.60 -7.57 8.14
CA LEU A 13 1.09 -8.12 6.87
C LEU A 13 1.94 -7.11 6.08
N TYR A 14 1.60 -5.83 6.12
CA TYR A 14 2.43 -4.77 5.54
C TYR A 14 3.79 -4.67 6.21
N ALA A 15 3.87 -4.75 7.54
CA ALA A 15 5.14 -4.73 8.26
C ALA A 15 6.04 -5.91 7.86
N VAL A 16 5.45 -7.11 7.76
CA VAL A 16 6.16 -8.32 7.29
C VAL A 16 6.62 -8.15 5.84
N PHE A 17 5.73 -7.66 4.98
CA PHE A 17 6.04 -7.34 3.59
C PHE A 17 7.22 -6.38 3.47
N ASP A 18 7.23 -5.28 4.22
CA ASP A 18 8.26 -4.25 4.14
C ASP A 18 9.65 -4.80 4.50
N VAL A 19 9.72 -5.67 5.52
CA VAL A 19 10.96 -6.36 5.90
C VAL A 19 11.45 -7.26 4.75
N PHE A 20 10.58 -8.04 4.12
CA PHE A 20 10.97 -8.91 3.00
C PHE A 20 11.38 -8.12 1.74
N VAL A 21 10.70 -7.01 1.45
CA VAL A 21 11.10 -6.11 0.34
C VAL A 21 12.50 -5.55 0.60
N ARG A 22 12.78 -5.09 1.83
CA ARG A 22 14.13 -4.65 2.20
C ARG A 22 15.16 -5.78 2.06
N LEU A 23 14.86 -6.98 2.54
CA LEU A 23 15.79 -8.12 2.49
C LEU A 23 16.10 -8.59 1.06
N SER A 24 15.20 -8.30 0.11
CA SER A 24 15.36 -8.62 -1.30
C SER A 24 15.96 -7.47 -2.12
N SER A 25 15.81 -6.21 -1.72
CA SER A 25 16.24 -5.04 -2.51
C SER A 25 17.72 -5.04 -2.88
N ASP A 26 18.56 -5.64 -2.05
CA ASP A 26 20.01 -5.66 -2.23
C ASP A 26 20.50 -6.91 -3.00
N LYS A 27 19.57 -7.83 -3.32
CA LYS A 27 19.88 -9.14 -3.91
C LYS A 27 19.38 -9.30 -5.34
N ILE A 28 18.36 -8.53 -5.74
CA ILE A 28 17.75 -8.60 -7.06
C ILE A 28 17.51 -7.20 -7.59
N SER A 29 17.52 -7.05 -8.92
CA SER A 29 17.22 -5.75 -9.52
C SER A 29 15.80 -5.30 -9.15
N PRO A 30 15.54 -3.98 -8.94
CA PRO A 30 14.22 -3.51 -8.56
C PRO A 30 13.10 -3.93 -9.51
N ILE A 31 13.38 -3.97 -10.82
CA ILE A 31 12.41 -4.37 -11.84
C ILE A 31 12.14 -5.88 -11.75
N THR A 32 13.18 -6.71 -11.64
CA THR A 32 13.03 -8.16 -11.50
C THR A 32 12.27 -8.51 -10.21
N GLY A 33 12.62 -7.86 -9.11
CA GLY A 33 11.92 -8.02 -7.84
C GLY A 33 10.47 -7.62 -7.91
N ALA A 34 10.15 -6.49 -8.55
CA ALA A 34 8.78 -6.03 -8.73
C ALA A 34 7.96 -7.05 -9.55
N VAL A 35 8.49 -7.52 -10.69
CA VAL A 35 7.80 -8.50 -11.53
C VAL A 35 7.52 -9.79 -10.75
N TRP A 36 8.53 -10.33 -10.08
CA TRP A 36 8.38 -11.57 -9.31
C TRP A 36 7.38 -11.42 -8.16
N MET A 37 7.50 -10.35 -7.38
CA MET A 37 6.62 -10.04 -6.26
C MET A 37 5.15 -9.91 -6.70
N ASN A 38 4.88 -9.16 -7.76
CA ASN A 38 3.52 -9.01 -8.29
C ASN A 38 2.98 -10.33 -8.87
N THR A 39 3.84 -11.14 -9.49
CA THR A 39 3.43 -12.46 -10.03
C THR A 39 2.99 -13.39 -8.90
N VAL A 40 3.79 -13.50 -7.83
CA VAL A 40 3.44 -14.34 -6.67
C VAL A 40 2.19 -13.82 -5.96
N ALA A 41 2.05 -12.49 -5.84
CA ALA A 41 0.85 -11.87 -5.27
C ALA A 41 -0.40 -12.17 -6.11
N ALA A 42 -0.32 -12.01 -7.43
CA ALA A 42 -1.42 -12.32 -8.36
C ALA A 42 -1.82 -13.80 -8.29
N LEU A 43 -0.85 -14.72 -8.24
CA LEU A 43 -1.11 -16.15 -8.07
C LEU A 43 -1.82 -16.44 -6.75
N THR A 44 -1.37 -15.83 -5.66
CA THR A 44 -1.98 -16.02 -4.33
C THR A 44 -3.45 -15.59 -4.35
N VAL A 45 -3.75 -14.39 -4.86
CA VAL A 45 -5.13 -13.89 -4.96
C VAL A 45 -5.96 -14.74 -5.93
N SER A 46 -5.38 -15.24 -7.02
CA SER A 46 -6.05 -16.12 -7.99
C SER A 46 -6.46 -17.45 -7.38
N ILE A 47 -5.63 -18.05 -6.50
CA ILE A 47 -5.98 -19.27 -5.77
C ILE A 47 -7.20 -19.02 -4.88
N PHE A 48 -7.22 -17.91 -4.14
CA PHE A 48 -8.38 -17.53 -3.33
C PHE A 48 -9.62 -17.24 -4.19
N PHE A 49 -9.45 -16.64 -5.36
CA PHE A 49 -10.55 -16.43 -6.30
C PHE A 49 -11.16 -17.77 -6.75
N ILE A 50 -10.33 -18.73 -7.18
CA ILE A 50 -10.79 -20.07 -7.57
C ILE A 50 -11.47 -20.79 -6.40
N TYR A 51 -10.89 -20.73 -5.21
CA TYR A 51 -11.50 -21.31 -4.00
C TYR A 51 -12.89 -20.72 -3.74
N ASN A 52 -13.03 -19.39 -3.77
CA ASN A 52 -14.31 -18.71 -3.57
C ASN A 52 -15.31 -19.02 -4.70
N TYR A 53 -14.83 -19.27 -5.92
CA TYR A 53 -15.68 -19.66 -7.05
C TYR A 53 -16.28 -21.05 -6.81
N ILE A 54 -15.48 -21.99 -6.33
CA ILE A 54 -15.91 -23.38 -6.06
C ILE A 54 -16.96 -23.44 -4.95
N ILE A 55 -16.82 -22.64 -3.89
CA ILE A 55 -17.78 -22.63 -2.76
C ILE A 55 -19.06 -21.82 -3.07
N GLY A 56 -19.24 -21.35 -4.31
CA GLY A 56 -20.48 -20.71 -4.78
C GLY A 56 -20.64 -19.23 -4.42
N THR A 57 -19.55 -18.54 -4.11
CA THR A 57 -19.60 -17.09 -3.83
C THR A 57 -19.92 -16.31 -5.10
N LYS A 58 -20.75 -15.27 -5.00
CA LYS A 58 -21.05 -14.38 -6.14
C LYS A 58 -19.86 -13.47 -6.48
N LEU A 59 -18.93 -13.99 -7.29
CA LEU A 59 -17.68 -13.29 -7.63
C LEU A 59 -17.78 -12.31 -8.80
N LEU A 60 -18.83 -12.43 -9.63
CA LEU A 60 -18.97 -11.68 -10.88
C LEU A 60 -19.98 -10.52 -10.79
N GLU A 61 -20.45 -10.17 -9.59
CA GLU A 61 -21.27 -8.98 -9.38
C GLU A 61 -20.41 -7.71 -9.50
N VAL A 62 -20.22 -7.25 -10.73
CA VAL A 62 -19.45 -6.03 -11.01
C VAL A 62 -20.38 -4.85 -11.23
N LYS A 63 -20.27 -3.86 -10.36
CA LYS A 63 -20.95 -2.56 -10.53
C LYS A 63 -20.29 -1.76 -11.66
N GLN A 64 -21.04 -0.84 -12.25
CA GLN A 64 -20.57 -0.01 -13.36
C GLN A 64 -19.23 0.68 -13.04
N HIS A 65 -18.28 0.63 -13.98
CA HIS A 65 -16.90 1.15 -13.85
C HIS A 65 -15.99 0.44 -12.84
N GLY A 66 -16.45 -0.61 -12.14
CA GLY A 66 -15.62 -1.35 -11.17
C GLY A 66 -14.32 -1.88 -11.77
N TRP A 67 -14.39 -2.45 -12.98
CA TRP A 67 -13.22 -2.91 -13.73
C TRP A 67 -12.22 -1.80 -14.06
N LEU A 68 -12.70 -0.60 -14.38
CA LEU A 68 -11.82 0.54 -14.71
C LEU A 68 -11.02 0.96 -13.48
N PHE A 69 -11.68 1.18 -12.34
CA PHE A 69 -10.99 1.55 -11.11
C PHE A 69 -10.04 0.45 -10.60
N ALA A 70 -10.44 -0.82 -10.71
CA ALA A 70 -9.56 -1.94 -10.38
C ALA A 70 -8.33 -2.01 -11.30
N THR A 71 -8.49 -1.73 -12.59
CA THR A 71 -7.37 -1.68 -13.55
C THR A 71 -6.40 -0.54 -13.21
N LEU A 72 -6.92 0.66 -12.92
CA LEU A 72 -6.09 1.80 -12.52
C LEU A 72 -5.35 1.54 -11.20
N ALA A 73 -6.00 0.88 -10.25
CA ALA A 73 -5.36 0.43 -9.02
C ALA A 73 -4.23 -0.57 -9.31
N GLY A 74 -4.44 -1.54 -10.21
CA GLY A 74 -3.42 -2.50 -10.63
C GLY A 74 -2.19 -1.85 -11.27
N ILE A 75 -2.41 -0.90 -12.19
CA ILE A 75 -1.31 -0.11 -12.80
C ILE A 75 -0.53 0.64 -11.71
N SER A 76 -1.24 1.24 -10.76
CA SER A 76 -0.64 1.97 -9.64
C SER A 76 0.21 1.04 -8.76
N VAL A 77 -0.28 -0.18 -8.45
CA VAL A 77 0.47 -1.20 -7.68
C VAL A 77 1.74 -1.63 -8.43
N GLY A 78 1.67 -1.81 -9.75
CA GLY A 78 2.83 -2.11 -10.57
C GLY A 78 3.92 -1.03 -10.45
N LEU A 79 3.57 0.23 -10.68
CA LEU A 79 4.50 1.37 -10.57
C LEU A 79 5.02 1.56 -9.13
N LEU A 80 4.13 1.40 -8.15
CA LEU A 80 4.45 1.48 -6.72
C LEU A 80 5.47 0.41 -6.32
N SER A 81 5.30 -0.83 -6.77
CA SER A 81 6.23 -1.91 -6.42
C SER A 81 7.65 -1.66 -6.91
N MET A 82 7.80 -1.19 -8.15
CA MET A 82 9.09 -0.87 -8.76
C MET A 82 9.80 0.26 -8.02
N THR A 83 9.07 1.34 -7.75
CA THR A 83 9.62 2.51 -7.02
C THR A 83 9.90 2.18 -5.56
N PHE A 84 9.07 1.35 -4.92
CA PHE A 84 9.25 1.01 -3.52
C PHE A 84 10.46 0.09 -3.27
N ILE A 85 10.69 -0.92 -4.10
CA ILE A 85 11.92 -1.74 -4.01
C ILE A 85 13.15 -0.85 -4.23
N ARG A 86 13.06 0.11 -5.16
CA ARG A 86 14.16 1.04 -5.46
C ARG A 86 14.51 1.95 -4.28
N VAL A 87 13.54 2.40 -3.48
CA VAL A 87 13.81 3.17 -2.25
C VAL A 87 14.78 2.44 -1.32
N PHE A 88 14.59 1.13 -1.15
CA PHE A 88 15.49 0.33 -0.32
C PHE A 88 16.80 -0.01 -1.02
N ALA A 89 16.77 -0.28 -2.32
CA ALA A 89 17.97 -0.54 -3.11
C ALA A 89 18.93 0.67 -3.12
N GLU A 90 18.41 1.89 -3.00
CA GLU A 90 19.19 3.13 -2.89
C GLU A 90 19.69 3.41 -1.44
N GLY A 91 19.49 2.47 -0.50
CA GLY A 91 20.10 2.54 0.83
C GLY A 91 19.23 3.16 1.92
N ALA A 92 17.94 3.39 1.69
CA ALA A 92 17.02 3.79 2.76
C ALA A 92 16.88 2.66 3.80
N ASN A 93 17.04 2.96 5.09
CA ASN A 93 16.68 1.97 6.11
C ASN A 93 15.14 1.81 6.14
N VAL A 94 14.67 0.63 6.56
CA VAL A 94 13.26 0.26 6.75
C VAL A 94 12.46 1.37 7.41
N ALA A 95 12.93 1.88 8.55
CA ALA A 95 12.24 2.95 9.28
C ALA A 95 12.03 4.21 8.42
N LEU A 96 13.07 4.73 7.78
CA LEU A 96 12.96 5.95 6.97
C LEU A 96 12.13 5.72 5.70
N GLY A 97 12.43 4.65 4.96
CA GLY A 97 11.76 4.36 3.69
C GLY A 97 10.25 4.13 3.87
N ILE A 98 9.86 3.37 4.89
CA ILE A 98 8.44 3.16 5.20
C ILE A 98 7.79 4.47 5.66
N THR A 99 8.38 5.20 6.61
CA THR A 99 7.77 6.41 7.17
C THR A 99 7.49 7.44 6.08
N VAL A 100 8.45 7.71 5.19
CA VAL A 100 8.26 8.64 4.07
C VAL A 100 7.14 8.16 3.14
N VAL A 101 7.17 6.91 2.71
CA VAL A 101 6.22 6.39 1.72
C VAL A 101 4.81 6.27 2.30
N ARG A 102 4.64 5.73 3.50
CA ARG A 102 3.32 5.44 4.08
C ARG A 102 2.65 6.71 4.52
N ALA A 103 3.34 7.53 5.30
CA ALA A 103 2.70 8.72 5.85
C ALA A 103 2.66 9.88 4.84
N GLY A 104 3.61 9.98 3.91
CA GLY A 104 3.43 10.81 2.71
C GLY A 104 2.23 10.35 1.88
N GLY A 105 2.07 9.02 1.71
CA GLY A 105 0.92 8.43 1.05
C GLY A 105 -0.41 8.74 1.74
N ILE A 106 -0.48 8.70 3.08
CA ILE A 106 -1.69 9.07 3.84
C ILE A 106 -2.10 10.51 3.53
N VAL A 107 -1.16 11.46 3.56
CA VAL A 107 -1.46 12.87 3.29
C VAL A 107 -2.03 13.04 1.87
N ILE A 108 -1.36 12.47 0.87
CA ILE A 108 -1.79 12.56 -0.52
C ILE A 108 -3.15 11.88 -0.71
N ALA A 109 -3.34 10.67 -0.18
CA ALA A 109 -4.58 9.93 -0.28
C ALA A 109 -5.75 10.67 0.38
N THR A 110 -5.53 11.27 1.55
CA THR A 110 -6.56 12.06 2.20
C THR A 110 -6.90 13.33 1.43
N LEU A 111 -5.91 14.04 0.87
CA LEU A 111 -6.18 15.20 0.00
C LEU A 111 -6.99 14.79 -1.23
N ILE A 112 -6.66 13.66 -1.86
CA ILE A 112 -7.44 13.10 -2.97
C ILE A 112 -8.86 12.72 -2.52
N GLY A 113 -9.00 12.14 -1.33
CA GLY A 113 -10.30 11.81 -0.70
C GLY A 113 -11.20 13.03 -0.55
N VAL A 114 -10.65 14.15 -0.06
CA VAL A 114 -11.40 15.41 0.04
C VAL A 114 -11.76 15.96 -1.33
N LEU A 115 -10.78 16.05 -2.23
CA LEU A 115 -10.93 16.78 -3.49
C LEU A 115 -11.77 16.02 -4.52
N ILE A 116 -11.58 14.70 -4.63
CA ILE A 116 -12.20 13.87 -5.66
C ILE A 116 -13.42 13.13 -5.10
N LEU A 117 -13.26 12.49 -3.93
CA LEU A 117 -14.32 11.68 -3.31
C LEU A 117 -15.30 12.52 -2.46
N LYS A 118 -14.98 13.80 -2.23
CA LYS A 118 -15.78 14.75 -1.43
C LYS A 118 -16.06 14.23 -0.03
N GLU A 119 -15.08 13.57 0.57
CA GLU A 119 -15.19 13.06 1.94
C GLU A 119 -15.21 14.22 2.95
N ASP A 120 -16.17 14.19 3.88
CA ASP A 120 -16.23 15.16 4.98
C ASP A 120 -15.16 14.86 6.02
N ILE A 121 -14.18 15.75 6.11
CA ILE A 121 -13.12 15.66 7.12
C ILE A 121 -13.47 16.47 8.35
N THR A 122 -13.55 15.79 9.49
CA THR A 122 -13.69 16.46 10.78
C THR A 122 -12.39 17.17 11.16
N LEU A 123 -12.50 18.27 11.93
CA LEU A 123 -11.34 18.98 12.47
C LEU A 123 -10.39 18.06 13.28
N ARG A 124 -10.93 17.03 13.94
CA ARG A 124 -10.13 16.03 14.66
C ARG A 124 -9.27 15.18 13.73
N THR A 125 -9.84 14.76 12.60
CA THR A 125 -9.13 13.99 11.57
C THR A 125 -8.03 14.85 10.92
N ALA A 126 -8.31 16.11 10.61
CA ALA A 126 -7.33 17.05 10.08
C ALA A 126 -6.15 17.25 11.04
N PHE A 127 -6.42 17.39 12.35
CA PHE A 127 -5.38 17.50 13.37
C PHE A 127 -4.52 16.22 13.47
N GLY A 128 -5.14 15.03 13.39
CA GLY A 128 -4.40 13.76 13.38
C GLY A 128 -3.47 13.61 12.17
N ILE A 129 -3.88 14.10 11.00
CA ILE A 129 -3.05 14.11 9.79
C ILE A 129 -1.87 15.06 9.96
N LEU A 130 -2.12 16.28 10.47
CA LEU A 130 -1.06 17.24 10.81
C LEU A 130 -0.02 16.63 11.75
N LEU A 131 -0.46 15.95 12.81
CA LEU A 131 0.43 15.29 13.75
C LEU A 131 1.25 14.16 13.09
N SER A 132 0.64 13.43 12.16
CA SER A 132 1.32 12.40 11.37
C SER A 132 2.41 13.00 10.48
N VAL A 133 2.14 14.14 9.83
CA VAL A 133 3.14 14.88 9.02
C VAL A 133 4.32 15.33 9.88
N VAL A 134 4.03 15.89 11.06
CA VAL A 134 5.09 16.30 12.01
C VAL A 134 5.91 15.09 12.45
N GLY A 135 5.26 13.97 12.75
CA GLY A 135 5.95 12.71 13.08
C GLY A 135 6.88 12.22 11.98
N VAL A 136 6.43 12.28 10.71
CA VAL A 136 7.28 11.95 9.54
C VAL A 136 8.48 12.88 9.46
N TYR A 137 8.23 14.19 9.57
CA TYR A 137 9.29 15.19 9.51
C TYR A 137 10.35 14.94 10.58
N MET A 138 9.95 14.63 11.82
CA MET A 138 10.86 14.31 12.91
C MET A 138 11.70 13.05 12.62
N VAL A 139 11.12 12.01 12.05
CA VAL A 139 11.86 10.78 11.68
C VAL A 139 12.89 11.06 10.59
N ILE A 140 12.56 11.93 9.62
CA ILE A 140 13.50 12.34 8.57
C ILE A 140 14.61 13.21 9.16
N ALA A 141 14.24 14.22 9.96
CA ALA A 141 15.16 15.19 10.56
C ALA A 141 16.17 14.53 11.52
N GLY A 142 15.79 13.45 12.21
CA GLY A 142 16.71 12.70 13.08
C GLY A 142 17.83 11.93 12.34
N ARG A 143 17.83 11.90 11.00
CA ARG A 143 18.86 11.25 10.17
C ARG A 143 19.75 12.25 9.40
N LEU A 144 19.40 13.54 9.39
CA LEU A 144 20.21 14.62 8.81
C LEU A 144 21.28 15.09 9.81
#